data_AF-A0A964YR76-F1
#
_entry.id   AF-A0A964YR76-F1
#
_cell.length_a   1.000
_cell.length_b   1.000
_cell.length_c   1.000
_cell.angle_alpha   90.00
_cell.angle_beta   90.00
_cell.angle_gamma   90.00
#
_symmetry.space_group_name_H-M   'P 1'
#
loop_
_entity.id
_entity.type
_entity.pdbx_description
1 polymer ?
#
loop_
_entity_poly.entity_id
_entity_poly.type
_entity_poly.pdbx_seq_one_letter_code
_entity_poly.pdbx_strand_id
1 'polypeptide(L)'
;MALRDELKEQGDLLFRYRSYFPILMLIPLGWFYIQSMKGATDFQSYWEASRPLEWLALGVSLVGLFIRVLAVGFSADHTSGRNTSAGQIAESINQTGLYACLRHPLYLGNYFMWLGPVLFTSNPWFALGFTAIYALYYERIMYAEEAFLVGKFGEQYLNYSKKVPAVLPHWAGWIQPQNTFSWVKVIRQEKAGILNLFLVIFLLKSLAIYVYTGTWGYDLWWLVALCMALIYYLIIKIIQKATLWLSVDR
;
A
#
# COMPACT_ATOMS: atom_id res chain seq x y z
N MET A 1 11.19 27.19 -14.24
CA MET A 1 9.91 26.87 -13.57
C MET A 1 10.13 27.06 -12.07
N ALA A 2 9.14 27.46 -11.27
CA ALA A 2 9.38 27.55 -9.82
C ALA A 2 9.39 26.15 -9.20
N LEU A 3 10.17 25.93 -8.14
CA LEU A 3 10.29 24.59 -7.52
C LEU A 3 8.93 23.98 -7.16
N ARG A 4 8.00 24.78 -6.65
CA ARG A 4 6.63 24.35 -6.35
C ARG A 4 5.90 23.75 -7.56
N ASP A 5 6.13 24.32 -8.75
CA ASP A 5 5.47 23.90 -9.98
C ASP A 5 6.13 22.60 -10.48
N GLU A 6 7.45 22.47 -10.34
CA GLU A 6 8.19 21.23 -10.63
C GLU A 6 7.78 20.08 -9.72
N LEU A 7 7.64 20.33 -8.40
CA LEU A 7 7.17 19.34 -7.43
C LEU A 7 5.76 18.85 -7.75
N LYS A 8 4.89 19.77 -8.17
CA LYS A 8 3.53 19.44 -8.59
C LYS A 8 3.54 18.59 -9.86
N GLU A 9 4.28 18.99 -10.89
CA GLU A 9 4.36 18.26 -12.16
C GLU A 9 4.91 16.84 -11.97
N GLN A 10 6.00 16.70 -11.20
CA GLN A 10 6.54 15.40 -10.80
C GLN A 10 5.51 14.57 -10.04
N GLY A 11 4.80 15.19 -9.08
CA GLY A 11 3.76 14.54 -8.30
C GLY A 11 2.58 14.04 -9.15
N ASP A 12 2.11 14.84 -10.10
CA ASP A 12 1.03 14.49 -11.04
C ASP A 12 1.44 13.30 -11.92
N LEU A 13 2.68 13.31 -12.43
CA LEU A 13 3.25 12.18 -13.19
C LEU A 13 3.30 10.91 -12.34
N LEU A 14 3.86 10.99 -11.13
CA LEU A 14 3.98 9.84 -10.23
C LEU A 14 2.60 9.33 -9.79
N PHE A 15 1.63 10.22 -9.56
CA PHE A 15 0.25 9.84 -9.23
C PHE A 15 -0.40 9.02 -10.36
N ARG A 16 -0.21 9.43 -11.62
CA ARG A 16 -0.75 8.72 -12.80
C ARG A 16 -0.18 7.31 -12.92
N TYR A 17 1.13 7.15 -12.67
CA TYR A 17 1.85 5.88 -12.79
C TYR A 17 2.05 5.13 -11.47
N ARG A 18 1.35 5.54 -10.40
CA ARG A 18 1.59 5.03 -9.05
C ARG A 18 1.42 3.52 -8.85
N SER A 19 0.71 2.86 -9.76
CA SER A 19 0.52 1.41 -9.76
C SER A 19 1.71 0.65 -10.36
N TYR A 20 2.53 1.30 -11.18
CA TYR A 20 3.65 0.67 -11.90
C TYR A 20 4.98 0.87 -11.20
N PHE A 21 5.21 2.03 -10.58
CA PHE A 21 6.47 2.33 -9.89
C PHE A 21 6.82 1.30 -8.80
N PRO A 22 5.87 0.81 -7.98
CA PRO A 22 6.16 -0.24 -7.01
C PRO A 22 6.61 -1.58 -7.64
N ILE A 23 6.30 -1.83 -8.92
CA ILE A 23 6.77 -3.05 -9.61
C ILE A 23 8.29 -2.99 -9.82
N LEU A 24 8.84 -1.79 -10.05
CA LEU A 24 10.29 -1.61 -10.18
C LEU A 24 11.03 -1.97 -8.88
N MET A 25 10.40 -1.82 -7.71
CA MET A 25 10.96 -2.22 -6.41
C MET A 25 11.15 -3.73 -6.28
N LEU A 26 10.49 -4.57 -7.11
CA LEU A 26 10.67 -6.01 -7.06
C LEU A 26 12.09 -6.46 -7.43
N ILE A 27 12.79 -5.68 -8.27
CA ILE A 27 14.17 -5.97 -8.69
C ILE A 27 15.14 -5.85 -7.50
N PRO A 28 15.29 -4.67 -6.84
CA PRO A 28 16.18 -4.56 -5.68
C PRO A 28 15.69 -5.45 -4.53
N LEU A 29 14.37 -5.61 -4.34
CA LEU A 29 13.82 -6.50 -3.33
C LEU A 29 14.28 -7.96 -3.52
N GLY A 30 14.15 -8.50 -4.74
CA GLY A 30 14.62 -9.84 -5.08
C GLY A 30 16.13 -9.98 -4.94
N TRP A 31 16.90 -8.96 -5.35
CA TRP A 31 18.35 -8.94 -5.17
C TRP A 31 18.74 -9.02 -3.70
N PHE A 32 18.23 -8.13 -2.84
CA PHE A 32 18.55 -8.12 -1.41
C PHE A 32 18.06 -9.38 -0.69
N TYR A 33 16.92 -9.95 -1.11
CA TYR A 33 16.44 -11.23 -0.62
C TYR A 33 17.37 -12.38 -1.00
N ILE A 34 17.97 -12.37 -2.20
CA ILE A 34 19.00 -13.35 -2.57
C ILE A 34 20.26 -13.16 -1.72
N GLN A 35 20.68 -11.92 -1.50
CA GLN A 35 21.85 -11.63 -0.67
C GLN A 35 21.68 -12.09 0.77
N SER A 36 20.47 -12.03 1.34
CA SER A 36 20.21 -12.48 2.72
C SER A 36 20.41 -13.98 2.91
N MET A 37 20.37 -14.75 1.82
CA MET A 37 20.62 -16.19 1.83
C MET A 37 22.11 -16.54 1.67
N LYS A 38 22.96 -15.61 1.21
CA LYS A 38 24.39 -15.86 0.99
C LYS A 38 25.10 -15.98 2.33
N GLY A 39 25.26 -17.22 2.79
CA GLY A 39 25.82 -17.55 4.10
C GLY A 39 25.11 -18.72 4.78
N ALA A 40 23.92 -19.09 4.30
CA ALA A 40 23.26 -20.32 4.69
C ALA A 40 24.03 -21.53 4.15
N THR A 41 24.50 -22.40 5.05
CA THR A 41 25.13 -23.68 4.69
C THR A 41 24.11 -24.74 4.27
N ASP A 42 22.87 -24.60 4.72
CA ASP A 42 21.76 -25.48 4.43
C ASP A 42 20.47 -24.66 4.22
N PHE A 43 19.78 -24.90 3.11
CA PHE A 43 18.55 -24.19 2.75
C PHE A 43 17.41 -24.49 3.70
N GLN A 44 17.25 -25.74 4.12
CA GLN A 44 16.18 -26.10 5.04
C GLN A 44 16.35 -25.39 6.38
N SER A 45 17.58 -25.35 6.90
CA SER A 45 17.93 -24.64 8.13
C SER A 45 17.68 -23.13 8.02
N TYR A 46 18.07 -22.50 6.90
CA TYR A 46 17.74 -21.09 6.64
C TYR A 46 16.23 -20.85 6.61
N TRP A 47 15.49 -21.74 5.93
CA TRP A 47 14.06 -21.63 5.78
C TRP A 47 13.32 -21.71 7.11
N GLU A 48 13.71 -22.63 7.99
CA GLU A 48 13.13 -22.72 9.34
C GLU A 48 13.49 -21.49 10.18
N ALA A 49 14.74 -21.02 10.09
CA ALA A 49 15.21 -19.85 10.84
C ALA A 49 14.55 -18.54 10.41
N SER A 50 14.16 -18.39 9.13
CA SER A 50 13.52 -17.17 8.62
C SER A 50 12.03 -17.07 8.99
N ARG A 51 11.35 -18.18 9.33
CA ARG A 51 9.89 -18.20 9.59
C ARG A 51 9.39 -17.14 10.58
N PRO A 52 10.01 -16.92 11.76
CA PRO A 52 9.50 -15.93 12.70
C PRO A 52 9.49 -14.51 12.12
N LEU A 53 10.53 -14.16 11.37
CA LEU A 53 10.62 -12.88 10.69
C LEU A 53 9.61 -12.77 9.54
N GLU A 54 9.37 -13.85 8.79
CA GLU A 54 8.35 -13.89 7.74
C GLU A 54 6.94 -13.62 8.30
N TRP A 55 6.61 -14.22 9.45
CA TRP A 55 5.33 -13.96 10.12
C TRP A 55 5.23 -12.54 10.67
N LEU A 56 6.32 -12.01 11.23
CA LEU A 56 6.37 -10.60 11.65
C LEU A 56 6.18 -9.66 10.46
N ALA A 57 6.86 -9.92 9.35
CA ALA A 57 6.78 -9.15 8.12
C ALA A 57 5.37 -9.21 7.48
N LEU A 58 4.72 -10.37 7.50
CA LEU A 58 3.32 -10.49 7.13
C LEU A 58 2.44 -9.66 8.07
N GLY A 59 2.66 -9.75 9.39
CA GLY A 59 1.95 -8.95 10.39
C GLY A 59 2.06 -7.44 10.13
N VAL A 60 3.27 -6.95 9.81
CA VAL A 60 3.50 -5.55 9.39
C VAL A 60 2.68 -5.18 8.16
N SER A 61 2.61 -6.08 7.17
CA SER A 61 1.80 -5.85 5.97
C SER A 61 0.32 -5.79 6.27
N LEU A 62 -0.16 -6.66 7.17
CA LEU A 62 -1.55 -6.71 7.61
C LEU A 62 -1.93 -5.48 8.43
N VAL A 63 -1.01 -4.90 9.22
CA VAL A 63 -1.22 -3.58 9.85
C VAL A 63 -1.42 -2.50 8.78
N GLY A 64 -0.62 -2.51 7.72
CA GLY A 64 -0.80 -1.60 6.58
C GLY A 64 -2.15 -1.76 5.90
N LEU A 65 -2.56 -3.00 5.64
CA LEU A 65 -3.88 -3.31 5.08
C LEU A 65 -5.00 -2.85 6.02
N PHE A 66 -4.87 -3.05 7.33
CA PHE A 66 -5.84 -2.61 8.32
C PHE A 66 -6.03 -1.09 8.33
N ILE A 67 -4.92 -0.33 8.28
CA ILE A 67 -4.97 1.14 8.15
C ILE A 67 -5.74 1.53 6.88
N ARG A 68 -5.49 0.86 5.75
CA ARG A 68 -6.23 1.11 4.50
C ARG A 68 -7.70 0.75 4.61
N VAL A 69 -8.03 -0.38 5.21
CA VAL A 69 -9.42 -0.81 5.45
C VAL A 69 -10.18 0.24 6.26
N LEU A 70 -9.59 0.77 7.33
CA LEU A 70 -10.19 1.85 8.11
C LEU A 70 -10.32 3.16 7.31
N ALA A 71 -9.25 3.58 6.63
CA ALA A 71 -9.24 4.82 5.87
C ALA A 71 -10.24 4.80 4.71
N VAL A 72 -10.30 3.70 3.95
CA VAL A 72 -11.26 3.52 2.86
C VAL A 72 -12.67 3.37 3.42
N GLY A 73 -12.88 2.51 4.41
CA GLY A 73 -14.20 2.20 4.94
C GLY A 73 -14.95 3.39 5.53
N PHE A 74 -14.24 4.33 6.16
CA PHE A 74 -14.84 5.55 6.73
C PHE A 74 -14.75 6.79 5.82
N SER A 75 -14.07 6.72 4.68
CA SER A 75 -13.96 7.86 3.75
C SER A 75 -15.29 8.15 3.04
N ALA A 76 -15.58 9.43 2.79
CA ALA A 76 -16.73 9.89 2.02
C ALA A 76 -16.77 9.27 0.62
N ASP A 77 -17.97 9.07 0.09
CA ASP A 77 -18.16 8.47 -1.24
C ASP A 77 -17.52 9.36 -2.32
N HIS A 78 -17.09 8.76 -3.43
CA HIS A 78 -16.35 9.46 -4.50
C HIS A 78 -15.07 10.20 -4.05
N THR A 79 -14.54 9.85 -2.87
CA THR A 79 -13.19 10.24 -2.42
C THR A 79 -12.33 8.99 -2.25
N SER A 80 -11.02 9.18 -2.09
CA SER A 80 -10.09 8.07 -1.77
C SER A 80 -10.11 6.94 -2.81
N GLY A 81 -10.48 7.25 -4.06
CA GLY A 81 -10.57 6.27 -5.14
C GLY A 81 -9.21 5.96 -5.77
N ARG A 82 -9.14 4.86 -6.54
CA ARG A 82 -7.92 4.47 -7.29
C ARG A 82 -7.83 5.09 -8.69
N ASN A 83 -8.61 6.13 -8.98
CA ASN A 83 -8.69 6.72 -10.32
C ASN A 83 -7.33 7.31 -10.74
N THR A 84 -6.76 6.80 -11.82
CA THR A 84 -5.48 7.27 -12.39
C THR A 84 -5.65 7.86 -13.79
N SER A 85 -6.60 7.36 -14.59
CA SER A 85 -6.86 7.85 -15.95
C SER A 85 -7.71 9.11 -16.00
N ALA A 86 -8.65 9.27 -15.07
CA ALA A 86 -9.54 10.44 -14.97
C ALA A 86 -8.93 11.59 -14.13
N GLY A 87 -7.67 11.45 -13.69
CA GLY A 87 -7.03 12.40 -12.77
C GLY A 87 -7.48 12.23 -11.32
N GLN A 88 -7.16 13.23 -10.50
CA GLN A 88 -7.56 13.30 -9.09
C GLN A 88 -9.06 13.60 -8.97
N ILE A 89 -9.75 12.82 -8.14
CA ILE A 89 -11.19 12.95 -7.90
C ILE A 89 -11.43 13.01 -6.39
N ALA A 90 -12.08 14.08 -5.94
CA ALA A 90 -12.54 14.26 -4.57
C ALA A 90 -13.77 15.15 -4.56
N GLU A 91 -14.93 14.63 -4.14
CA GLU A 91 -16.16 15.44 -4.02
C GLU A 91 -16.25 16.19 -2.68
N SER A 92 -15.54 15.70 -1.67
CA SER A 92 -15.43 16.32 -0.34
C SER A 92 -14.05 16.05 0.27
N ILE A 93 -13.73 16.76 1.35
CA ILE A 93 -12.52 16.54 2.14
C ILE A 93 -12.86 15.58 3.28
N ASN A 94 -12.10 14.49 3.42
CA ASN A 94 -12.18 13.64 4.60
C ASN A 94 -11.47 14.33 5.77
N GLN A 95 -12.18 14.52 6.89
CA GLN A 95 -11.67 15.23 8.08
C GLN A 95 -11.95 14.49 9.40
N THR A 96 -12.53 13.29 9.35
CA THR A 96 -12.89 12.47 10.53
C THR A 96 -12.26 11.09 10.47
N GLY A 97 -12.27 10.36 11.59
CA GLY A 97 -11.57 9.08 11.74
C GLY A 97 -10.06 9.24 11.57
N LEU A 98 -9.44 8.36 10.79
CA LEU A 98 -7.99 8.45 10.52
C LEU A 98 -7.59 9.79 9.87
N TYR A 99 -8.45 10.37 9.03
CA TYR A 99 -8.17 11.66 8.42
C TYR A 99 -8.15 12.82 9.43
N ALA A 100 -8.66 12.65 10.66
CA ALA A 100 -8.49 13.65 11.71
C ALA A 100 -7.09 13.58 12.37
N CYS A 101 -6.40 12.43 12.26
CA CYS A 101 -5.09 12.21 12.88
C CYS A 101 -3.93 12.43 11.90
N LEU A 102 -4.12 12.15 10.61
CA LEU A 102 -3.16 12.43 9.55
C LEU A 102 -3.86 12.65 8.21
N ARG A 103 -3.28 13.45 7.33
CA ARG A 103 -3.89 13.78 6.03
C ARG A 103 -3.83 12.66 5.01
N HIS A 104 -2.80 11.79 5.09
CA HIS A 104 -2.52 10.76 4.07
C HIS A 104 -2.49 9.32 4.62
N PRO A 105 -3.55 8.82 5.28
CA PRO A 105 -3.56 7.50 5.91
C PRO A 105 -3.44 6.34 4.90
N LEU A 106 -3.91 6.51 3.65
CA LEU A 106 -3.76 5.50 2.61
C LEU A 106 -2.31 5.26 2.21
N TYR A 107 -1.48 6.31 2.23
CA TYR A 107 -0.06 6.22 1.94
C TYR A 107 0.69 5.62 3.13
N LEU A 108 0.31 5.95 4.36
CA LEU A 108 0.83 5.25 5.53
C LEU A 108 0.51 3.75 5.49
N GLY A 109 -0.72 3.38 5.13
CA GLY A 109 -1.09 1.96 4.98
C GLY A 109 -0.32 1.26 3.87
N ASN A 110 -0.14 1.92 2.71
CA ASN A 110 0.70 1.41 1.62
C ASN A 110 2.16 1.20 2.05
N TYR A 111 2.71 2.08 2.88
CA TYR A 111 4.08 1.98 3.39
C TYR A 111 4.26 0.67 4.15
N PHE A 112 3.39 0.39 5.11
CA PHE A 112 3.46 -0.85 5.89
C PHE A 112 3.19 -2.10 5.06
N MET A 113 2.28 -2.03 4.07
CA MET A 113 2.07 -3.14 3.12
C MET A 113 3.32 -3.50 2.32
N TRP A 114 4.17 -2.53 1.97
CA TRP A 114 5.43 -2.76 1.27
C TRP A 114 6.61 -3.02 2.21
N LEU A 115 6.59 -2.45 3.42
CA LEU A 115 7.62 -2.67 4.42
C LEU A 115 7.69 -4.15 4.80
N GLY A 116 6.57 -4.86 4.88
CA GLY A 116 6.57 -6.30 5.13
C GLY A 116 7.43 -7.10 4.16
N PRO A 117 7.14 -7.13 2.84
CA PRO A 117 8.01 -7.76 1.86
C PRO A 117 9.48 -7.30 1.95
N VAL A 118 9.74 -6.02 2.22
CA VAL A 118 11.11 -5.51 2.44
C VAL A 118 11.79 -6.18 3.65
N LEU A 119 11.06 -6.43 4.74
CA LEU A 119 11.57 -7.11 5.92
C LEU A 119 11.91 -8.60 5.67
N PHE A 120 11.36 -9.25 4.64
CA PHE A 120 11.79 -10.62 4.25
C PHE A 120 13.28 -10.67 3.89
N THR A 121 13.87 -9.55 3.44
CA THR A 121 15.30 -9.48 3.13
C THR A 121 16.20 -9.51 4.36
N SER A 122 15.66 -9.42 5.58
CA SER A 122 16.43 -9.35 6.83
C SER A 122 17.54 -8.27 6.82
N ASN A 123 17.42 -7.25 5.96
CA ASN A 123 18.46 -6.26 5.74
C ASN A 123 18.00 -4.87 6.23
N PRO A 124 18.48 -4.40 7.39
CA PRO A 124 18.03 -3.12 7.97
C PRO A 124 18.44 -1.92 7.12
N TRP A 125 19.56 -2.00 6.39
CA TRP A 125 19.99 -0.93 5.49
C TRP A 125 19.11 -0.82 4.25
N PHE A 126 18.69 -1.97 3.69
CA PHE A 126 17.72 -1.98 2.62
C PHE A 126 16.37 -1.45 3.08
N ALA A 127 15.92 -1.81 4.29
CA ALA A 127 14.71 -1.26 4.87
C ALA A 127 14.79 0.27 5.04
N LEU A 128 15.91 0.80 5.56
CA LEU A 128 16.13 2.23 5.69
C LEU A 128 16.15 2.96 4.34
N GLY A 129 16.85 2.39 3.34
CA GLY A 129 16.90 2.93 1.98
C GLY A 129 15.52 2.91 1.31
N PHE A 130 14.76 1.82 1.48
CA PHE A 130 13.38 1.72 1.05
C PHE A 130 12.52 2.83 1.69
N THR A 131 12.62 3.04 3.00
CA THR A 131 11.87 4.09 3.71
C THR A 131 12.20 5.48 3.17
N ALA A 132 13.47 5.79 2.93
CA ALA A 132 13.88 7.08 2.39
C ALA A 132 13.35 7.31 0.96
N ILE A 133 13.48 6.31 0.08
CA ILE A 133 12.96 6.38 -1.30
C ILE A 133 11.43 6.49 -1.28
N TYR A 134 10.75 5.72 -0.43
CA TYR A 134 9.31 5.77 -0.27
C TYR A 134 8.85 7.15 0.18
N ALA A 135 9.53 7.75 1.15
CA ALA A 135 9.22 9.08 1.65
C ALA A 135 9.33 10.14 0.53
N LEU A 136 10.43 10.14 -0.24
CA LEU A 136 10.60 11.06 -1.37
C LEU A 136 9.55 10.85 -2.47
N TYR A 137 9.27 9.59 -2.81
CA TYR A 137 8.29 9.24 -3.83
C TYR A 137 6.88 9.70 -3.45
N TYR A 138 6.42 9.41 -2.22
CA TYR A 138 5.10 9.83 -1.76
C TYR A 138 5.04 11.31 -1.42
N GLU A 139 6.13 11.96 -1.02
CA GLU A 139 6.16 13.42 -0.83
C GLU A 139 5.69 14.15 -2.09
N ARG A 140 6.21 13.75 -3.26
CA ARG A 140 5.81 14.34 -4.55
C ARG A 140 4.33 14.11 -4.84
N ILE A 141 3.84 12.89 -4.64
CA ILE A 141 2.43 12.54 -4.86
C ILE A 141 1.51 13.31 -3.91
N MET A 142 1.85 13.36 -2.62
CA MET A 142 1.11 14.11 -1.61
C MET A 142 1.08 15.59 -1.98
N TYR A 143 2.21 16.18 -2.39
CA TYR A 143 2.28 17.57 -2.80
C TYR A 143 1.29 17.90 -3.92
N ALA A 144 1.28 17.09 -4.98
CA ALA A 144 0.34 17.26 -6.09
C ALA A 144 -1.12 17.11 -5.64
N GLU A 145 -1.42 16.15 -4.76
CA GLU A 145 -2.75 15.94 -4.20
C GLU A 145 -3.21 17.09 -3.31
N GLU A 146 -2.36 17.60 -2.43
CA GLU A 146 -2.68 18.78 -1.62
C GLU A 146 -2.86 20.02 -2.51
N ALA A 147 -2.04 20.21 -3.55
CA ALA A 147 -2.22 21.31 -4.50
C ALA A 147 -3.56 21.25 -5.24
N PHE A 148 -3.99 20.05 -5.65
CA PHE A 148 -5.32 19.82 -6.23
C PHE A 148 -6.45 20.12 -5.22
N LEU A 149 -6.32 19.65 -3.98
CA LEU A 149 -7.33 19.88 -2.95
C LEU A 149 -7.42 21.36 -2.55
N VAL A 150 -6.29 22.07 -2.48
CA VAL A 150 -6.26 23.53 -2.29
C VAL A 150 -6.92 24.23 -3.46
N GLY A 151 -6.61 23.84 -4.70
CA GLY A 151 -7.25 24.42 -5.89
C GLY A 151 -8.76 24.22 -5.93
N LYS A 152 -9.25 23.06 -5.44
CA LYS A 152 -10.68 22.72 -5.45
C LYS A 152 -11.47 23.29 -4.27
N PHE A 153 -10.90 23.27 -3.07
CA PHE A 153 -11.61 23.58 -1.81
C PHE A 153 -11.07 24.81 -1.06
N GLY A 154 -9.99 25.42 -1.54
CA GLY A 154 -9.44 26.67 -1.02
C GLY A 154 -9.21 26.67 0.49
N GLU A 155 -9.77 27.67 1.16
CA GLU A 155 -9.66 27.89 2.61
C GLU A 155 -10.14 26.69 3.45
N GLN A 156 -11.11 25.91 2.97
CA GLN A 156 -11.60 24.75 3.70
C GLN A 156 -10.48 23.71 3.90
N TYR A 157 -9.68 23.45 2.85
CA TYR A 157 -8.55 22.54 2.95
C TYR A 157 -7.39 23.15 3.75
N LEU A 158 -7.09 24.43 3.54
CA LEU A 158 -6.02 25.13 4.27
C LEU A 158 -6.27 25.14 5.79
N ASN A 159 -7.50 25.36 6.23
CA ASN A 159 -7.85 25.35 7.65
C ASN A 159 -7.79 23.94 8.28
N TYR A 160 -8.07 22.91 7.49
CA TYR A 160 -7.88 21.52 7.89
C TYR A 160 -6.38 21.16 7.97
N SER A 161 -5.58 21.53 6.96
CA SER A 161 -4.17 21.16 6.89
C SER A 161 -3.29 21.85 7.94
N LYS A 162 -3.70 23.03 8.42
CA LYS A 162 -3.07 23.69 9.58
C LYS A 162 -3.16 22.89 10.88
N LYS A 163 -4.19 22.03 11.03
CA LYS A 163 -4.49 21.32 12.28
C LYS A 163 -4.02 19.86 12.27
N VAL A 164 -3.98 19.25 11.08
CA VAL A 164 -3.73 17.81 10.94
C VAL A 164 -2.39 17.58 10.23
N PRO A 165 -1.45 16.79 10.80
CA PRO A 165 -0.16 16.53 10.18
C PRO A 165 -0.28 15.69 8.90
N ALA A 166 0.70 15.78 8.00
CA ALA A 166 0.66 15.08 6.71
C ALA A 166 0.72 13.54 6.87
N VAL A 167 1.69 13.03 7.63
CA VAL A 167 2.04 11.59 7.66
C VAL A 167 2.10 11.00 9.07
N LEU A 168 2.78 11.65 10.02
CA LEU A 168 2.89 11.12 11.38
C LEU A 168 1.59 11.39 12.15
N PRO A 169 0.90 10.34 12.65
CA PRO A 169 -0.42 10.51 13.25
C PRO A 169 -0.36 11.29 14.56
N HIS A 170 -1.24 12.30 14.68
CA HIS A 170 -1.51 12.99 15.94
C HIS A 170 -2.83 12.49 16.53
N TRP A 171 -2.75 11.43 17.34
CA TRP A 171 -3.94 10.73 17.88
C TRP A 171 -4.83 11.59 18.78
N ALA A 172 -4.28 12.62 19.43
CA ALA A 172 -5.07 13.54 20.24
C ALA A 172 -6.05 14.40 19.40
N GLY A 173 -5.84 14.48 18.07
CA GLY A 173 -6.76 15.12 17.13
C GLY A 173 -7.91 14.21 16.66
N TRP A 174 -8.12 13.04 17.26
CA TRP A 174 -9.16 12.11 16.81
C TRP A 174 -10.56 12.73 16.86
N ILE A 175 -11.28 12.61 15.74
CA ILE A 175 -12.70 12.97 15.61
C ILE A 175 -13.43 11.72 15.15
N GLN A 176 -14.54 11.37 15.79
CA GLN A 176 -15.33 10.18 15.43
C GLN A 176 -15.72 10.23 13.94
N PRO A 177 -15.63 9.10 13.21
CA PRO A 177 -16.03 9.04 11.81
C PRO A 177 -17.46 9.56 11.62
N GLN A 178 -17.63 10.57 10.77
CA GLN A 178 -18.95 11.09 10.40
C GLN A 178 -19.77 10.05 9.61
N ASN A 179 -19.05 9.14 8.96
CA ASN A 179 -19.50 8.19 7.98
C ASN A 179 -19.64 6.80 8.61
N THR A 180 -20.67 6.04 8.25
CA THR A 180 -20.72 4.60 8.55
C THR A 180 -19.67 3.84 7.74
N PHE A 181 -19.24 2.68 8.25
CA PHE A 181 -18.21 1.87 7.59
C PHE A 181 -18.76 1.19 6.32
N SER A 182 -18.10 1.41 5.18
CA SER A 182 -18.45 0.79 3.89
C SER A 182 -17.63 -0.47 3.60
N TRP A 183 -18.22 -1.65 3.82
CA TRP A 183 -17.61 -2.92 3.40
C TRP A 183 -17.49 -3.04 1.87
N VAL A 184 -18.50 -2.54 1.14
CA VAL A 184 -18.52 -2.57 -0.33
C VAL A 184 -17.31 -1.82 -0.89
N LYS A 185 -17.04 -0.61 -0.40
CA LYS A 185 -15.91 0.20 -0.85
C LYS A 185 -14.57 -0.47 -0.53
N VAL A 186 -14.42 -1.03 0.67
CA VAL A 186 -13.21 -1.74 1.09
C VAL A 186 -12.95 -2.95 0.19
N ILE A 187 -13.92 -3.86 0.07
CA ILE A 187 -13.81 -5.08 -0.75
C ILE A 187 -13.45 -4.72 -2.19
N ARG A 188 -14.11 -3.68 -2.73
CA ARG A 188 -13.88 -3.20 -4.08
C ARG A 188 -12.48 -2.61 -4.27
N GLN A 189 -11.95 -1.86 -3.31
CA GLN A 189 -10.67 -1.15 -3.48
C GLN A 189 -9.44 -1.98 -3.08
N GLU A 190 -9.56 -2.89 -2.11
CA GLU A 190 -8.42 -3.60 -1.51
C GLU A 190 -8.12 -4.96 -2.14
N LYS A 191 -9.02 -5.51 -2.98
CA LYS A 191 -8.84 -6.80 -3.65
C LYS A 191 -7.48 -6.99 -4.35
N ALA A 192 -6.99 -5.95 -5.03
CA ALA A 192 -5.72 -6.01 -5.74
C ALA A 192 -4.53 -5.92 -4.79
N GLY A 193 -4.66 -5.16 -3.69
CA GLY A 193 -3.62 -5.05 -2.67
C GLY A 193 -3.38 -6.39 -1.97
N ILE A 194 -4.47 -7.10 -1.62
CA ILE A 194 -4.41 -8.44 -1.02
C ILE A 194 -3.74 -9.43 -1.97
N LEU A 195 -4.19 -9.50 -3.23
CA LEU A 195 -3.56 -10.38 -4.23
C LEU A 195 -2.07 -10.08 -4.42
N ASN A 196 -1.72 -8.80 -4.57
CA ASN A 196 -0.33 -8.39 -4.81
C ASN A 196 0.58 -8.71 -3.63
N LEU A 197 0.11 -8.56 -2.38
CA LEU A 197 0.88 -8.91 -1.19
C LEU A 197 1.32 -10.39 -1.22
N PHE A 198 0.37 -11.30 -1.41
CA PHE A 198 0.67 -12.73 -1.45
C PHE A 198 1.44 -13.13 -2.71
N LEU A 199 1.21 -12.45 -3.83
CA LEU A 199 1.99 -12.66 -5.04
C LEU A 199 3.47 -12.30 -4.85
N VAL A 200 3.78 -11.15 -4.25
CA VAL A 200 5.18 -10.75 -4.00
C VAL A 200 5.86 -11.74 -3.07
N ILE A 201 5.21 -12.15 -1.98
CA ILE A 201 5.78 -13.12 -1.05
C ILE A 201 6.03 -14.46 -1.75
N PHE A 202 5.04 -14.98 -2.50
CA PHE A 202 5.19 -16.21 -3.26
C PHE A 202 6.36 -16.12 -4.25
N LEU A 203 6.47 -15.03 -5.01
CA LEU A 203 7.56 -14.83 -5.96
C LEU A 203 8.93 -14.81 -5.29
N LEU A 204 9.06 -14.14 -4.13
CA LEU A 204 10.31 -14.18 -3.37
C LEU A 204 10.65 -15.61 -2.95
N LYS A 205 9.69 -16.35 -2.40
CA LYS A 205 9.93 -17.72 -1.92
C LYS A 205 10.27 -18.68 -3.06
N SER A 206 9.59 -18.60 -4.19
CA SER A 206 9.92 -19.38 -5.39
C SER A 206 11.29 -18.99 -5.98
N LEU A 207 11.64 -17.70 -5.97
CA LEU A 207 12.97 -17.23 -6.40
C LEU A 207 14.08 -17.80 -5.49
N ALA A 208 13.85 -17.83 -4.17
CA ALA A 208 14.81 -18.42 -3.23
C ALA A 208 15.04 -19.90 -3.48
N ILE A 209 13.97 -20.67 -3.69
CA ILE A 209 14.07 -22.10 -4.02
C ILE A 209 14.88 -22.26 -5.31
N TYR A 210 14.54 -21.54 -6.37
CA TYR A 210 15.24 -21.61 -7.65
C TYR A 210 16.74 -21.31 -7.52
N VAL A 211 17.11 -20.25 -6.78
CA VAL A 211 18.51 -19.86 -6.59
C VAL A 211 19.31 -20.93 -5.84
N TYR A 212 18.69 -21.66 -4.91
CA TYR A 212 19.40 -22.68 -4.13
C TYR A 212 19.41 -24.06 -4.79
N THR A 213 18.30 -24.49 -5.40
CA THR A 213 18.16 -25.83 -5.97
C THR A 213 18.45 -25.90 -7.47
N GLY A 214 18.47 -24.76 -8.17
CA GLY A 214 18.54 -24.68 -9.63
C GLY A 214 17.23 -25.08 -10.33
N THR A 215 16.18 -25.40 -9.58
CA THR A 215 14.89 -25.87 -10.10
C THR A 215 13.75 -25.04 -9.54
N TRP A 216 12.71 -24.81 -10.34
CA TRP A 216 11.54 -24.10 -9.87
C TRP A 216 10.78 -24.92 -8.82
N GLY A 217 10.48 -24.29 -7.70
CA GLY A 217 9.66 -24.87 -6.63
C GLY A 217 8.84 -23.79 -5.91
N TYR A 218 8.08 -24.23 -4.92
CA TYR A 218 7.17 -23.37 -4.16
C TYR A 218 7.07 -23.80 -2.71
N ASP A 219 6.78 -22.83 -1.84
CA ASP A 219 6.30 -23.11 -0.49
C ASP A 219 4.80 -23.40 -0.53
N LEU A 220 4.36 -24.49 0.09
CA LEU A 220 2.95 -24.88 0.09
C LEU A 220 2.07 -23.83 0.79
N TRP A 221 2.51 -23.24 1.90
CA TRP A 221 1.71 -22.26 2.65
C TRP A 221 1.51 -20.98 1.83
N TRP A 222 2.58 -20.49 1.20
CA TRP A 222 2.51 -19.29 0.37
C TRP A 222 1.77 -19.54 -0.95
N LEU A 223 1.85 -20.74 -1.53
CA LEU A 223 1.04 -21.13 -2.68
C LEU A 223 -0.45 -21.15 -2.33
N VAL A 224 -0.82 -21.79 -1.21
CA VAL A 224 -2.22 -21.84 -0.75
C VAL A 224 -2.74 -20.43 -0.45
N ALA A 225 -1.95 -19.59 0.21
CA ALA A 225 -2.29 -18.19 0.47
C ALA A 225 -2.51 -17.38 -0.82
N LEU A 226 -1.63 -17.53 -1.82
CA LEU A 226 -1.78 -16.92 -3.14
C LEU A 226 -3.04 -17.40 -3.85
N CYS A 227 -3.32 -18.71 -3.84
CA CYS A 227 -4.52 -19.29 -4.43
C CYS A 227 -5.79 -18.74 -3.77
N MET A 228 -5.84 -18.65 -2.44
CA MET A 228 -6.97 -18.04 -1.73
C MET A 228 -7.15 -16.56 -2.10
N ALA A 229 -6.06 -15.79 -2.17
CA ALA A 229 -6.11 -14.38 -2.56
C ALA A 229 -6.56 -14.21 -4.03
N LEU A 230 -6.16 -15.11 -4.92
CA LEU A 230 -6.58 -15.14 -6.31
C LEU A 230 -8.06 -15.47 -6.45
N ILE A 231 -8.55 -16.50 -5.74
CA ILE A 231 -9.97 -16.85 -5.70
C ILE A 231 -10.79 -15.67 -5.19
N TYR A 232 -10.37 -15.05 -4.08
CA TYR A 232 -11.02 -13.85 -3.56
C TYR A 232 -11.06 -12.72 -4.61
N TYR A 233 -9.92 -12.41 -5.24
CA TYR A 233 -9.85 -11.39 -6.29
C TYR A 233 -10.81 -11.68 -7.46
N LEU A 234 -10.84 -12.93 -7.93
CA LEU A 234 -11.69 -13.35 -9.04
C LEU A 234 -13.18 -13.27 -8.67
N ILE A 235 -13.56 -13.71 -7.47
CA ILE A 235 -14.94 -13.58 -6.97
C ILE A 235 -15.36 -12.11 -6.99
N ILE A 236 -14.56 -11.21 -6.43
CA ILE A 236 -14.91 -9.78 -6.42
C ILE A 236 -14.99 -9.21 -7.84
N LYS A 237 -14.06 -9.58 -8.73
CA LYS A 237 -14.09 -9.16 -10.14
C LYS A 237 -15.33 -9.66 -10.89
N ILE A 238 -15.75 -10.90 -10.65
CA ILE A 238 -16.96 -11.48 -11.22
C ILE A 238 -18.18 -10.71 -10.71
N ILE A 239 -18.29 -10.49 -9.40
CA ILE A 239 -19.38 -9.72 -8.79
C ILE A 239 -19.47 -8.31 -9.40
N GLN A 240 -18.34 -7.62 -9.55
CA GLN A 240 -18.30 -6.28 -10.16
C GLN A 240 -18.74 -6.25 -11.63
N LYS A 241 -18.53 -7.35 -12.36
CA LYS A 241 -18.89 -7.44 -13.79
C LYS A 241 -20.33 -7.94 -13.99
N ALA A 242 -20.80 -8.82 -13.10
CA ALA A 242 -22.06 -9.54 -13.25
C ALA A 242 -23.22 -8.94 -12.43
N THR A 243 -22.96 -8.09 -11.44
CA THR A 243 -23.99 -7.56 -10.54
C THR A 243 -23.77 -6.08 -10.22
N LEU A 244 -24.80 -5.43 -9.68
CA LEU A 244 -24.73 -4.07 -9.13
C LEU A 244 -24.36 -4.04 -7.64
N TRP A 245 -24.06 -5.18 -7.02
CA TRP A 245 -23.89 -5.25 -5.57
C TRP A 245 -22.74 -4.38 -5.03
N LEU A 246 -21.71 -4.16 -5.86
CA LEU A 246 -20.55 -3.34 -5.51
C LEU A 246 -20.55 -1.95 -6.17
N SER A 247 -21.66 -1.52 -6.77
CA SER A 247 -21.73 -0.22 -7.45
C SER A 247 -22.00 0.95 -6.50
N VAL A 248 -22.72 0.70 -5.40
CA VAL A 248 -23.07 1.71 -4.39
C VAL A 248 -22.20 1.51 -3.15
N ASP A 249 -21.56 2.58 -2.68
CA ASP A 249 -20.61 2.49 -1.56
C ASP A 249 -21.35 2.20 -0.24
N ARG A 250 -22.43 2.94 0.04
CA ARG A 250 -23.24 2.87 1.27
C ARG A 250 -24.70 3.09 0.99
#